data_AF-A0A917AID0-F1
#
_entry.id   AF-A0A917AID0-F1
#
_cell.length_a   1.000
_cell.length_b   1.000
_cell.length_c   1.000
_cell.angle_alpha   90.00
_cell.angle_beta   90.00
_cell.angle_gamma   90.00
#
_symmetry.space_group_name_H-M   'P 1'
#
loop_
_entity.id
_entity.type
_entity.pdbx_description
1 polymer ?
#
loop_
_entity_poly.entity_id
_entity_poly.type
_entity_poly.pdbx_seq_one_letter_code
_entity_poly.pdbx_strand_id
1 'polypeptide(L)'
;MWNKALWLQNWKNSKYVIYTLWIILFVTIPIYYLQALSDNYNYEKRNGTFEYQHYFDIAYPTITVTILILCLAIMLTTMEYHNENSDFHLSLPFSRKDIFFSKFVYGAIHIIVALAVNIALTLIIIQTTVIHQYETNAYAHWGMFFLLASATFVAIYALALFIGTITGHVVAHFTLTGILLFFTHGCILLVERILYAHTWSQNFTFYEAHDAIKSFTLPIMLAEYSITNSPGYGTSYNDPDYLPVSFDVMMPTPYLFLSSAIIIAICLYFGQQACTHTKSENGYKALLFPSLHQPFIICTSICVALVGGFFDSAPGYLFINYILLIFCGLVTYFLLQWIFRRKQVA
;
A
#
# COMPACT_ATOMS: atom_id res chain seq x y z
N MET A 1 25.96 11.41 5.78
CA MET A 1 26.24 12.78 5.30
C MET A 1 25.34 13.05 4.11
N TRP A 2 24.69 14.21 4.05
CA TRP A 2 23.80 14.56 2.95
C TRP A 2 24.59 14.81 1.67
N ASN A 3 24.50 13.89 0.70
CA ASN A 3 25.27 13.96 -0.54
C ASN A 3 24.41 14.55 -1.66
N LYS A 4 24.64 15.83 -1.97
CA LYS A 4 23.94 16.56 -3.04
C LYS A 4 24.01 15.85 -4.40
N ALA A 5 25.12 15.17 -4.69
CA ALA A 5 25.31 14.41 -5.93
C ALA A 5 24.32 13.24 -6.06
N LEU A 6 24.19 12.41 -5.02
CA LEU A 6 23.24 11.28 -4.99
C LEU A 6 21.79 11.78 -5.09
N TRP A 7 21.49 12.90 -4.43
CA TRP A 7 20.18 13.53 -4.52
C TRP A 7 19.83 14.01 -5.93
N LEU A 8 20.77 14.67 -6.61
CA LEU A 8 20.58 15.14 -7.98
C LEU A 8 20.38 13.97 -8.95
N GLN A 9 21.11 12.87 -8.73
CA GLN A 9 20.97 11.66 -9.52
C GLN A 9 19.60 11.01 -9.35
N ASN A 10 19.16 10.80 -8.10
CA ASN A 10 17.83 10.28 -7.79
C ASN A 10 16.73 11.15 -8.39
N TRP A 11 16.89 12.48 -8.31
CA TRP A 11 15.98 13.44 -8.93
C TRP A 11 15.89 13.29 -10.44
N LYS A 12 17.02 13.22 -11.15
CA LYS A 12 17.03 13.05 -12.61
C LYS A 12 16.29 11.77 -13.05
N ASN A 13 16.43 10.69 -12.29
CA ASN A 13 15.83 9.40 -12.63
C ASN A 13 14.33 9.32 -12.29
N SER A 14 13.85 10.07 -11.29
CA SER A 14 12.51 9.87 -10.72
C SER A 14 11.57 11.07 -10.78
N LYS A 15 12.03 12.24 -11.26
CA LYS A 15 11.27 13.50 -11.29
C LYS A 15 9.83 13.37 -11.83
N TYR A 16 9.62 12.60 -12.90
CA TYR A 16 8.29 12.45 -13.51
C TYR A 16 7.33 11.64 -12.64
N VAL A 17 7.83 10.58 -12.00
CA VAL A 17 7.02 9.78 -11.07
C VAL A 17 6.68 10.60 -9.84
N ILE A 18 7.61 11.43 -9.36
CA ILE A 18 7.36 12.35 -8.26
C ILE A 18 6.29 13.37 -8.60
N TYR A 19 6.39 14.06 -9.74
CA TYR A 19 5.34 15.02 -10.13
C TYR A 19 3.98 14.34 -10.24
N THR A 20 3.94 13.12 -10.79
CA THR A 20 2.71 12.33 -10.89
C THR A 20 2.15 11.94 -9.53
N LEU A 21 3.01 11.54 -8.58
CA LEU A 21 2.64 11.24 -7.19
C LEU A 21 1.99 12.45 -6.51
N TRP A 22 2.58 13.63 -6.68
CA TRP A 22 2.06 14.87 -6.09
C TRP A 22 0.69 15.24 -6.66
N ILE A 23 0.52 15.16 -7.98
CA ILE A 23 -0.75 15.45 -8.66
C ILE A 23 -1.82 14.43 -8.26
N ILE A 24 -1.49 13.14 -8.23
CA ILE A 24 -2.46 12.11 -7.88
C ILE A 24 -2.87 12.22 -6.41
N LEU A 25 -1.96 12.53 -5.50
CA LEU A 25 -2.32 12.81 -4.10
C LEU A 25 -3.24 14.03 -3.98
N PHE A 26 -3.03 15.06 -4.81
CA PHE A 26 -3.93 16.22 -4.88
C PHE A 26 -5.32 15.85 -5.40
N VAL A 27 -5.43 14.96 -6.37
CA VAL A 27 -6.75 14.47 -6.81
C VAL A 27 -7.39 13.57 -5.75
N THR A 28 -6.58 12.72 -5.12
CA THR A 28 -7.04 11.67 -4.21
C THR A 28 -7.50 12.20 -2.86
N ILE A 29 -6.87 13.24 -2.31
CA ILE A 29 -7.17 13.72 -0.97
C ILE A 29 -8.16 14.88 -1.02
N PRO A 30 -7.79 16.11 -1.43
CA PRO A 30 -8.71 17.24 -1.35
C PRO A 30 -9.87 17.16 -2.36
N ILE A 31 -9.66 16.71 -3.61
CA ILE A 31 -10.75 16.66 -4.60
C ILE A 31 -11.74 15.55 -4.25
N TYR A 32 -11.26 14.36 -3.90
CA TYR A 32 -12.15 13.26 -3.51
C TYR A 32 -12.93 13.60 -2.23
N TYR A 33 -12.31 14.31 -1.28
CA TYR A 33 -13.02 14.81 -0.09
C TYR A 33 -14.14 15.80 -0.45
N LEU A 34 -13.88 16.74 -1.36
CA LEU A 34 -14.90 17.65 -1.87
C LEU A 34 -16.03 16.92 -2.63
N GLN A 35 -15.70 15.88 -3.38
CA GLN A 35 -16.69 15.06 -4.07
C GLN A 35 -17.58 14.33 -3.07
N ALA A 36 -16.99 13.68 -2.06
CA ALA A 36 -17.72 13.02 -1.00
C ALA A 36 -18.69 13.99 -0.28
N LEU A 37 -18.25 15.23 -0.03
CA LEU A 37 -19.12 16.27 0.51
C LEU A 37 -20.30 16.60 -0.42
N SER A 38 -20.04 16.80 -1.71
CA SER A 38 -21.06 17.14 -2.70
C SER A 38 -22.10 16.02 -2.84
N ASP A 39 -21.66 14.76 -2.83
CA ASP A 39 -22.53 13.59 -2.96
C ASP A 39 -23.48 13.48 -1.77
N ASN A 40 -22.97 13.69 -0.56
CA ASN A 40 -23.79 13.71 0.66
C ASN A 40 -24.79 14.87 0.69
N TYR A 41 -24.39 16.07 0.28
CA TYR A 41 -25.30 17.21 0.17
C TYR A 41 -26.47 16.95 -0.80
N ASN A 42 -26.18 16.34 -1.96
CA ASN A 42 -27.21 15.99 -2.94
C ASN A 42 -28.15 14.89 -2.42
N TYR A 43 -27.63 13.95 -1.64
CA TYR A 43 -28.41 12.89 -1.00
C TYR A 43 -29.40 13.45 0.03
N GLU A 44 -28.95 14.32 0.93
CA GLU A 44 -29.80 14.98 1.94
C GLU A 44 -30.87 15.86 1.28
N LYS A 45 -30.49 16.65 0.27
CA LYS A 45 -31.43 17.48 -0.50
C LYS A 45 -32.55 16.64 -1.14
N ARG A 46 -32.26 15.40 -1.55
CA ARG A 46 -33.25 14.48 -2.15
C ARG A 46 -34.17 13.86 -1.11
N ASN A 47 -33.68 13.60 0.09
CA ASN A 47 -34.42 12.92 1.15
C ASN A 47 -35.16 13.87 2.10
N GLY A 48 -34.93 15.18 2.02
CA GLY A 48 -35.66 16.20 2.77
C GLY A 48 -35.29 16.28 4.25
N THR A 49 -34.30 15.51 4.69
CA THR A 49 -33.69 15.55 6.02
C THR A 49 -32.38 16.33 5.92
N PHE A 50 -32.33 17.54 6.48
CA PHE A 50 -31.07 18.27 6.69
C PHE A 50 -30.37 17.73 7.93
N GLU A 51 -29.86 16.50 7.82
CA GLU A 51 -29.02 15.88 8.82
C GLU A 51 -27.64 15.69 8.20
N TYR A 52 -26.68 16.54 8.57
CA TYR A 52 -25.32 16.52 8.00
C TYR A 52 -24.69 15.13 8.17
N GLN A 53 -24.63 14.38 7.08
CA GLN A 53 -23.96 13.09 6.99
C GLN A 53 -22.76 13.22 6.07
N HIS A 54 -21.56 12.87 6.56
CA HIS A 54 -20.36 12.87 5.74
C HIS A 54 -19.72 11.50 5.79
N TYR A 55 -19.63 10.84 4.64
CA TYR A 55 -18.92 9.59 4.45
C TYR A 55 -17.75 9.80 3.50
N PHE A 56 -16.53 9.66 4.02
CA PHE A 56 -15.30 9.71 3.24
C PHE A 56 -14.55 8.39 3.40
N ASP A 57 -14.35 7.66 2.29
CA ASP A 57 -13.58 6.42 2.24
C ASP A 57 -12.41 6.55 1.24
N ILE A 58 -11.19 6.48 1.77
CA ILE A 58 -9.96 6.65 0.98
C ILE A 58 -9.35 5.30 0.52
N ALA A 59 -9.98 4.17 0.81
CA ALA A 59 -9.46 2.84 0.49
C ALA A 59 -9.12 2.70 -1.00
N TYR A 60 -10.06 2.97 -1.91
CA TYR A 60 -9.83 2.80 -3.35
C TYR A 60 -8.81 3.78 -3.93
N PRO A 61 -8.86 5.09 -3.64
CA PRO A 61 -7.84 6.02 -4.11
C PRO A 61 -6.41 5.67 -3.67
N THR A 62 -6.24 5.02 -2.51
CA THR A 62 -4.91 4.65 -1.99
C THR A 62 -4.20 3.58 -2.81
N ILE A 63 -4.94 2.75 -3.56
CA ILE A 63 -4.35 1.76 -4.49
C ILE A 63 -3.49 2.47 -5.54
N THR A 64 -4.00 3.57 -6.10
CA THR A 64 -3.29 4.33 -7.14
C THR A 64 -2.01 4.94 -6.58
N VAL A 65 -2.06 5.46 -5.34
CA VAL A 65 -0.89 5.99 -4.64
C VAL A 65 0.13 4.88 -4.38
N THR A 66 -0.31 3.71 -3.91
CA THR A 66 0.53 2.53 -3.71
C THR A 66 1.24 2.13 -5.01
N ILE A 67 0.54 2.08 -6.15
CA ILE A 67 1.14 1.77 -7.46
C ILE A 67 2.23 2.80 -7.82
N LEU A 68 2.00 4.09 -7.59
CA LEU A 68 3.01 5.12 -7.86
C LEU A 68 4.24 5.00 -6.96
N ILE A 69 4.05 4.63 -5.70
CA ILE A 69 5.15 4.36 -4.77
C ILE A 69 5.99 3.16 -5.26
N LEU A 70 5.34 2.12 -5.79
CA LEU A 70 6.03 1.00 -6.43
C LEU A 70 6.81 1.48 -7.66
N CYS A 71 6.19 2.25 -8.54
CA CYS A 71 6.87 2.83 -9.70
C CYS A 71 8.08 3.68 -9.28
N LEU A 72 7.98 4.45 -8.19
CA LEU A 72 9.09 5.25 -7.66
C LEU A 72 10.25 4.36 -7.21
N ALA A 73 9.97 3.32 -6.43
CA ALA A 73 10.99 2.38 -5.98
C ALA A 73 11.66 1.66 -7.16
N ILE A 74 10.87 1.20 -8.14
CA ILE A 74 11.34 0.56 -9.37
C ILE A 74 12.29 1.48 -10.13
N MET A 75 11.91 2.74 -10.36
CA MET A 75 12.75 3.70 -11.09
C MET A 75 14.08 3.97 -10.37
N LEU A 76 14.08 3.99 -9.04
CA LEU A 76 15.29 4.22 -8.25
C LEU A 76 16.21 2.99 -8.16
N THR A 77 15.72 1.77 -8.39
CA THR A 77 16.52 0.54 -8.30
C THR A 77 16.89 -0.04 -9.66
N THR A 78 15.92 -0.20 -10.57
CA THR A 78 16.12 -0.95 -11.82
C THR A 78 16.70 -0.14 -12.97
N MET A 79 16.54 1.19 -12.98
CA MET A 79 17.16 2.02 -14.03
C MET A 79 18.68 2.03 -13.99
N GLU A 80 19.29 1.61 -12.87
CA GLU A 80 20.74 1.50 -12.74
C GLU A 80 21.33 0.31 -13.52
N TYR A 81 20.51 -0.70 -13.84
CA TYR A 81 20.94 -1.89 -14.58
C TYR A 81 20.69 -1.78 -16.09
N HIS A 82 19.80 -0.88 -16.53
CA HIS A 82 19.40 -0.79 -17.94
C HIS A 82 20.10 0.33 -18.71
N ASN A 83 20.53 1.41 -18.04
CA ASN A 83 21.30 2.46 -18.69
C ASN A 83 22.79 2.09 -18.74
N GLU A 84 23.48 2.50 -19.81
CA GLU A 84 24.95 2.43 -20.00
C GLU A 84 25.76 3.15 -18.88
N ASN A 85 25.09 3.70 -17.87
CA ASN A 85 25.67 4.33 -16.69
C ASN A 85 25.98 3.35 -15.54
N SER A 86 25.83 2.03 -15.72
CA SER A 86 26.23 1.05 -14.69
C SER A 86 27.69 1.26 -14.25
N ASP A 87 28.55 1.60 -15.20
CA ASP A 87 29.98 1.87 -14.96
C ASP A 87 30.18 3.19 -14.20
N PHE A 88 29.33 4.18 -14.45
CA PHE A 88 29.33 5.44 -13.72
C PHE A 88 28.93 5.23 -12.25
N HIS A 89 27.90 4.44 -11.99
CA HIS A 89 27.48 4.10 -10.62
C HIS A 89 28.57 3.33 -9.86
N LEU A 90 29.30 2.44 -10.54
CA LEU A 90 30.42 1.70 -9.95
C LEU A 90 31.64 2.61 -9.65
N SER A 91 31.81 3.68 -10.42
CA SER A 91 32.91 4.64 -10.27
C SER A 91 32.69 5.69 -9.16
N LEU A 92 31.49 5.77 -8.60
CA LEU A 92 31.18 6.73 -7.55
C LEU A 92 31.94 6.38 -6.25
N PRO A 93 32.58 7.35 -5.58
CA PRO A 93 33.31 7.13 -4.33
C PRO A 93 32.36 7.05 -3.11
N PHE A 94 31.27 6.30 -3.23
CA PHE A 94 30.27 6.12 -2.17
C PHE A 94 30.09 4.64 -1.86
N SER A 95 29.86 4.33 -0.58
CA SER A 95 29.55 2.96 -0.19
C SER A 95 28.17 2.55 -0.72
N ARG A 96 28.00 1.27 -1.07
CA ARG A 96 26.70 0.75 -1.53
C ARG A 96 25.59 0.93 -0.49
N LYS A 97 25.95 0.92 0.80
CA LYS A 97 25.03 1.19 1.91
C LYS A 97 24.54 2.63 1.91
N ASP A 98 25.43 3.59 1.67
CA ASP A 98 25.08 5.02 1.61
C ASP A 98 24.21 5.34 0.39
N ILE A 99 24.48 4.70 -0.76
CA ILE A 99 23.66 4.83 -1.97
C ILE A 99 22.24 4.33 -1.68
N PHE A 100 22.10 3.13 -1.11
CA PHE A 100 20.80 2.56 -0.76
C PHE A 100 20.05 3.45 0.25
N PHE A 101 20.72 3.87 1.32
CA PHE A 101 20.12 4.74 2.33
C PHE A 101 19.70 6.09 1.75
N SER A 102 20.49 6.66 0.82
CA SER A 102 20.13 7.90 0.14
C SER A 102 18.86 7.75 -0.70
N LYS A 103 18.61 6.61 -1.34
CA LYS A 103 17.37 6.35 -2.09
C LYS A 103 16.17 6.23 -1.15
N PHE A 104 16.35 5.53 -0.03
CA PHE A 104 15.31 5.44 1.00
C PHE A 104 14.89 6.82 1.51
N VAL A 105 15.85 7.62 1.99
CA VAL A 105 15.56 8.96 2.52
C VAL A 105 14.94 9.86 1.46
N TYR A 106 15.43 9.79 0.21
CA TYR A 106 14.92 10.57 -0.90
C TYR A 106 13.43 10.32 -1.17
N GLY A 107 13.03 9.05 -1.32
CA GLY A 107 11.63 8.71 -1.57
C GLY A 107 10.74 8.96 -0.35
N ALA A 108 11.21 8.62 0.85
CA ALA A 108 10.46 8.86 2.09
C ALA A 108 10.12 10.35 2.28
N ILE A 109 11.08 11.26 2.03
CA ILE A 109 10.83 12.70 2.10
C ILE A 109 9.77 13.13 1.10
N HIS A 110 9.82 12.66 -0.15
CA HIS A 110 8.83 13.06 -1.16
C HIS A 110 7.43 12.54 -0.84
N ILE A 111 7.32 11.32 -0.32
CA ILE A 111 6.04 10.75 0.13
C ILE A 111 5.47 11.57 1.29
N ILE A 112 6.27 11.81 2.33
CA ILE A 112 5.83 12.54 3.53
C ILE A 112 5.45 13.99 3.20
N VAL A 113 6.29 14.70 2.43
CA VAL A 113 6.04 16.10 2.07
C VAL A 113 4.83 16.23 1.15
N ALA A 114 4.68 15.36 0.15
CA ALA A 114 3.51 15.39 -0.72
C ALA A 114 2.21 15.16 0.07
N LEU A 115 2.24 14.21 1.02
CA LEU A 115 1.10 13.94 1.89
C LEU A 115 0.79 15.14 2.80
N ALA A 116 1.81 15.74 3.43
CA ALA A 116 1.66 16.89 4.30
C ALA A 116 1.05 18.10 3.57
N VAL A 117 1.52 18.40 2.37
CA VAL A 117 1.00 19.52 1.55
C VAL A 117 -0.47 19.29 1.19
N ASN A 118 -0.84 18.08 0.77
CA ASN A 118 -2.22 17.77 0.37
C ASN A 118 -3.19 17.73 1.57
N ILE A 119 -2.73 17.30 2.74
CA ILE A 119 -3.53 17.36 3.97
C ILE A 119 -3.67 18.82 4.43
N ALA A 120 -2.61 19.63 4.37
CA ALA A 120 -2.69 21.05 4.69
C ALA A 120 -3.70 21.78 3.78
N LEU A 121 -3.70 21.47 2.48
CA LEU A 121 -4.71 21.97 1.54
C LEU A 121 -6.13 21.57 1.94
N THR A 122 -6.32 20.31 2.35
CA THR A 122 -7.63 19.81 2.79
C THR A 122 -8.10 20.51 4.06
N LEU A 123 -7.20 20.74 5.03
CA LEU A 123 -7.51 21.51 6.23
C LEU A 123 -7.88 22.97 5.91
N ILE A 124 -7.20 23.61 4.96
CA ILE A 124 -7.57 24.96 4.48
C ILE A 124 -8.98 24.95 3.88
N ILE A 125 -9.32 23.94 3.07
CA ILE A 125 -10.67 23.78 2.50
C ILE A 125 -11.71 23.65 3.62
N ILE A 126 -11.46 22.80 4.62
CA ILE A 126 -12.38 22.61 5.74
C ILE A 126 -12.60 23.92 6.49
N GLN A 127 -11.55 24.69 6.75
CA GLN A 127 -11.63 25.96 7.47
C GLN A 127 -12.30 27.10 6.72
N THR A 128 -12.17 27.11 5.39
CA THR A 128 -12.71 28.18 4.54
C THR A 128 -14.15 27.92 4.12
N THR A 129 -14.68 26.72 4.40
CA THR A 129 -16.04 26.31 4.02
C THR A 129 -16.95 26.18 5.23
N VAL A 130 -18.25 26.08 4.96
CA VAL A 130 -19.30 25.90 5.97
C VAL A 130 -19.12 24.59 6.76
N ILE A 131 -18.27 23.68 6.29
CA ILE A 131 -17.95 22.39 6.93
C ILE A 131 -17.26 22.58 8.28
N HIS A 132 -16.53 23.68 8.48
CA HIS A 132 -15.75 23.90 9.70
C HIS A 132 -16.57 23.73 10.99
N GLN A 133 -17.85 24.14 10.97
CA GLN A 133 -18.74 24.02 12.12
C GLN A 133 -19.15 22.57 12.43
N TYR A 134 -19.04 21.68 11.45
CA TYR A 134 -19.39 20.27 11.58
C TYR A 134 -18.17 19.36 11.77
N GLU A 135 -16.94 19.83 11.51
CA GLU A 135 -15.70 19.09 11.79
C GLU A 135 -14.87 19.77 12.89
N THR A 136 -15.42 19.77 14.11
CA THR A 136 -14.78 20.37 15.31
C THR A 136 -13.41 19.77 15.65
N ASN A 137 -13.15 18.52 15.26
CA ASN A 137 -11.88 17.81 15.52
C ASN A 137 -11.04 17.53 14.25
N ALA A 138 -11.27 18.26 13.15
CA ALA A 138 -10.57 18.06 11.86
C ALA A 138 -9.05 17.86 12.01
N TYR A 139 -8.39 18.69 12.80
CA TYR A 139 -6.92 18.63 12.98
C TYR A 139 -6.44 17.31 13.57
N ALA A 140 -7.16 16.75 14.55
CA ALA A 140 -6.78 15.49 15.17
C ALA A 140 -6.96 14.33 14.18
N HIS A 141 -8.07 14.33 13.44
CA HIS A 141 -8.39 13.29 12.46
C HIS A 141 -7.40 13.27 11.29
N TRP A 142 -7.20 14.42 10.65
CA TRP A 142 -6.26 14.56 9.53
C TRP A 142 -4.81 14.43 9.96
N GLY A 143 -4.47 14.82 11.19
CA GLY A 143 -3.17 14.57 11.80
C GLY A 143 -2.90 13.08 12.01
N MET A 144 -3.88 12.33 12.51
CA MET A 144 -3.76 10.88 12.66
C MET A 144 -3.69 10.17 11.31
N PHE A 145 -4.51 10.60 10.34
CA PHE A 145 -4.42 10.11 8.97
C PHE A 145 -3.03 10.36 8.36
N PHE A 146 -2.48 11.56 8.53
CA PHE A 146 -1.13 11.89 8.06
C PHE A 146 -0.08 10.92 8.61
N LEU A 147 -0.09 10.70 9.93
CA LEU A 147 0.86 9.81 10.59
C LEU A 147 0.72 8.37 10.06
N LEU A 148 -0.51 7.90 9.92
CA LEU A 148 -0.78 6.54 9.48
C LEU A 148 -0.40 6.30 8.02
N ALA A 149 -0.87 7.18 7.14
CA ALA A 149 -0.62 7.09 5.71
C ALA A 149 0.87 7.25 5.42
N SER A 150 1.57 8.16 6.12
CA SER A 150 3.03 8.28 5.99
C SER A 150 3.76 7.02 6.45
N ALA A 151 3.41 6.44 7.62
CA ALA A 151 4.00 5.19 8.09
C ALA A 151 3.80 4.04 7.10
N THR A 152 2.56 3.87 6.62
CA THR A 152 2.19 2.79 5.69
C THR A 152 2.88 2.94 4.34
N PHE A 153 2.79 4.12 3.72
CA PHE A 153 3.38 4.38 2.42
C PHE A 153 4.91 4.30 2.43
N VAL A 154 5.55 4.77 3.50
CA VAL A 154 7.01 4.64 3.65
C VAL A 154 7.41 3.18 3.88
N ALA A 155 6.61 2.39 4.58
CA ALA A 155 6.86 0.95 4.75
C ALA A 155 6.71 0.17 3.43
N ILE A 156 5.66 0.45 2.65
CA ILE A 156 5.49 -0.09 1.29
C ILE A 156 6.68 0.29 0.41
N TYR A 157 7.10 1.56 0.45
CA TYR A 157 8.26 2.04 -0.28
C TYR A 157 9.56 1.33 0.14
N ALA A 158 9.78 1.12 1.45
CA ALA A 158 10.94 0.42 1.98
C ALA A 158 10.98 -1.05 1.52
N LEU A 159 9.83 -1.73 1.56
CA LEU A 159 9.67 -3.10 1.04
C LEU A 159 9.99 -3.15 -0.46
N ALA A 160 9.43 -2.22 -1.24
CA ALA A 160 9.67 -2.14 -2.66
C ALA A 160 11.15 -1.88 -2.97
N LEU A 161 11.80 -0.95 -2.26
CA LEU A 161 13.24 -0.72 -2.41
C LEU A 161 14.05 -1.96 -2.08
N PHE A 162 13.74 -2.66 -0.99
CA PHE A 162 14.41 -3.89 -0.60
C PHE A 162 14.32 -4.94 -1.70
N ILE A 163 13.12 -5.18 -2.24
CA ILE A 163 12.91 -6.14 -3.32
C ILE A 163 13.71 -5.74 -4.57
N GLY A 164 13.77 -4.44 -4.86
CA GLY A 164 14.57 -3.88 -5.95
C GLY A 164 16.08 -4.12 -5.81
N THR A 165 16.59 -4.40 -4.62
CA THR A 165 18.00 -4.81 -4.42
C THR A 165 18.26 -6.27 -4.82
N ILE A 166 17.20 -7.08 -4.91
CA ILE A 166 17.24 -8.53 -5.17
C ILE A 166 16.80 -8.85 -6.61
N THR A 167 16.01 -7.96 -7.22
CA THR A 167 15.53 -8.09 -8.60
C THR A 167 16.32 -7.19 -9.56
N GLY A 168 16.79 -7.75 -10.68
CA GLY A 168 17.47 -6.98 -11.74
C GLY A 168 16.54 -6.43 -12.82
N HIS A 169 15.29 -6.92 -12.87
CA HIS A 169 14.34 -6.59 -13.94
C HIS A 169 13.05 -5.98 -13.40
N VAL A 170 12.51 -4.97 -14.11
CA VAL A 170 11.29 -4.22 -13.74
C VAL A 170 10.09 -5.15 -13.48
N VAL A 171 9.84 -6.10 -14.38
CA VAL A 171 8.71 -7.05 -14.22
C VAL A 171 8.89 -7.94 -12.99
N ALA A 172 10.10 -8.45 -12.73
CA ALA A 172 10.36 -9.29 -11.55
C ALA A 172 10.21 -8.49 -10.25
N HIS A 173 10.65 -7.23 -10.26
CA HIS A 173 10.47 -6.30 -9.15
C HIS A 173 8.98 -6.07 -8.88
N PHE A 174 8.22 -5.63 -9.88
CA PHE A 174 6.80 -5.33 -9.73
C PHE A 174 6.00 -6.56 -9.26
N THR A 175 6.23 -7.72 -9.89
CA THR A 175 5.54 -8.97 -9.53
C THR A 175 5.88 -9.40 -8.10
N LEU A 176 7.15 -9.45 -7.71
CA LEU A 176 7.54 -9.88 -6.36
C LEU A 176 7.04 -8.93 -5.27
N THR A 177 7.09 -7.61 -5.51
CA THR A 177 6.52 -6.65 -4.54
C THR A 177 5.01 -6.74 -4.46
N GLY A 178 4.32 -6.85 -5.59
CA GLY A 178 2.86 -7.05 -5.62
C GLY A 178 2.47 -8.32 -4.87
N ILE A 179 3.13 -9.45 -5.15
CA ILE A 179 2.92 -10.73 -4.47
C ILE A 179 3.12 -10.57 -2.97
N LEU A 180 4.22 -9.98 -2.48
CA LEU A 180 4.46 -9.87 -1.03
C LEU A 180 3.45 -8.96 -0.32
N LEU A 181 3.00 -7.89 -0.98
CA LEU A 181 1.92 -7.04 -0.48
C LEU A 181 0.60 -7.81 -0.41
N PHE A 182 0.18 -8.45 -1.51
CA PHE A 182 -1.08 -9.22 -1.59
C PHE A 182 -1.07 -10.49 -0.77
N PHE A 183 0.07 -11.16 -0.62
CA PHE A 183 0.19 -12.43 0.06
C PHE A 183 -0.24 -12.32 1.51
N THR A 184 0.19 -11.26 2.20
CA THR A 184 -0.09 -11.11 3.63
C THR A 184 -1.59 -10.94 3.89
N HIS A 185 -2.27 -10.09 3.11
CA HIS A 185 -3.70 -9.86 3.25
C HIS A 185 -4.55 -10.98 2.65
N GLY A 186 -4.18 -11.47 1.47
CA GLY A 186 -4.90 -12.50 0.72
C GLY A 186 -4.92 -13.86 1.43
N CYS A 187 -3.83 -14.26 2.09
CA CYS A 187 -3.82 -15.50 2.88
C CYS A 187 -4.86 -15.47 3.99
N ILE A 188 -5.01 -14.34 4.70
CA ILE A 188 -5.95 -14.19 5.81
C ILE A 188 -7.39 -14.26 5.31
N LEU A 189 -7.70 -13.49 4.26
CA LEU A 189 -9.02 -13.49 3.63
C LEU A 189 -9.43 -14.88 3.14
N LEU A 190 -8.49 -15.68 2.64
CA LEU A 190 -8.82 -17.01 2.14
C LEU A 190 -8.99 -18.04 3.25
N VAL A 191 -8.21 -17.95 4.32
CA VAL A 191 -8.45 -18.75 5.53
C VAL A 191 -9.83 -18.43 6.10
N GLU A 192 -10.19 -17.14 6.17
CA GLU A 192 -11.53 -16.69 6.57
C GLU A 192 -12.63 -17.27 5.68
N ARG A 193 -12.52 -17.11 4.36
CA ARG A 193 -13.53 -17.56 3.41
C ARG A 193 -13.72 -19.08 3.43
N ILE A 194 -12.63 -19.83 3.56
CA ILE A 194 -12.68 -21.30 3.69
C ILE A 194 -13.42 -21.68 4.97
N LEU A 195 -13.10 -21.05 6.10
CA LEU A 195 -13.75 -21.35 7.38
C LEU A 195 -15.22 -20.99 7.36
N TYR A 196 -15.58 -19.79 6.88
CA TYR A 196 -16.96 -19.35 6.73
C TYR A 196 -17.79 -20.35 5.91
N ALA A 197 -17.22 -20.84 4.80
CA ALA A 197 -17.89 -21.80 3.94
C ALA A 197 -18.05 -23.20 4.58
N HIS A 198 -17.27 -23.56 5.61
CA HIS A 198 -17.34 -24.84 6.30
C HIS A 198 -18.16 -24.83 7.59
N THR A 199 -18.12 -23.74 8.36
CA THR A 199 -18.79 -23.70 9.67
C THR A 199 -20.21 -23.16 9.60
N TRP A 200 -20.60 -22.47 8.51
CA TRP A 200 -21.87 -21.74 8.39
C TRP A 200 -22.15 -20.82 9.61
N SER A 201 -21.15 -20.51 10.44
CA SER A 201 -21.33 -19.72 11.65
C SER A 201 -20.36 -18.55 11.63
N GLN A 202 -20.91 -17.36 11.87
CA GLN A 202 -20.12 -16.18 12.19
C GLN A 202 -19.63 -16.34 13.64
N ASN A 203 -18.67 -17.22 13.85
CA ASN A 203 -18.05 -17.36 15.16
C ASN A 203 -17.32 -16.05 15.49
N PHE A 204 -17.82 -15.34 16.50
CA PHE A 204 -17.31 -14.06 17.00
C PHE A 204 -15.78 -14.08 17.27
N THR A 205 -15.26 -15.22 17.72
CA THR A 205 -13.83 -15.44 17.97
C THR A 205 -12.94 -15.35 16.74
N PHE A 206 -13.49 -15.61 15.55
CA PHE A 206 -12.76 -15.51 14.29
C PHE A 206 -12.64 -14.07 13.80
N TYR A 207 -13.68 -13.25 14.00
CA TYR A 207 -13.63 -11.81 13.69
C TYR A 207 -12.57 -11.10 14.56
N GLU A 208 -12.51 -11.41 15.85
CA GLU A 208 -11.46 -10.86 16.72
C GLU A 208 -10.04 -11.29 16.28
N ALA A 209 -9.87 -12.55 15.88
CA ALA A 209 -8.60 -13.04 15.35
C ALA A 209 -8.25 -12.40 14.00
N HIS A 210 -9.24 -12.17 13.14
CA HIS A 210 -9.08 -11.50 11.84
C HIS A 210 -8.64 -10.05 12.00
N ASP A 211 -9.31 -9.29 12.87
CA ASP A 211 -8.97 -7.89 13.14
C ASP A 211 -7.58 -7.79 13.80
N ALA A 212 -7.24 -8.73 14.70
CA ALA A 212 -5.90 -8.85 15.25
C ALA A 212 -4.86 -9.13 14.16
N ILE A 213 -5.07 -10.10 13.26
CA ILE A 213 -4.06 -10.42 12.24
C ILE A 213 -3.95 -9.28 11.20
N LYS A 214 -5.08 -8.70 10.75
CA LYS A 214 -5.10 -7.52 9.87
C LYS A 214 -4.24 -6.39 10.44
N SER A 215 -4.32 -6.15 11.75
CA SER A 215 -3.56 -5.10 12.42
C SER A 215 -2.03 -5.28 12.35
N PHE A 216 -1.55 -6.52 12.16
CA PHE A 216 -0.14 -6.84 12.00
C PHE A 216 0.33 -6.90 10.55
N THR A 217 -0.60 -6.95 9.58
CA THR A 217 -0.24 -6.95 8.15
C THR A 217 -0.05 -5.53 7.62
N LEU A 218 0.84 -5.36 6.62
CA LEU A 218 0.88 -4.10 5.90
C LEU A 218 -0.41 -3.92 5.10
N PRO A 219 -1.19 -2.86 5.36
CA PRO A 219 -2.33 -2.54 4.53
C PRO A 219 -1.81 -2.15 3.16
N ILE A 220 -2.24 -2.89 2.13
CA ILE A 220 -2.04 -2.47 0.72
C ILE A 220 -2.87 -1.23 0.42
N MET A 221 -4.01 -1.15 1.11
CA MET A 221 -4.98 -0.07 1.08
C MET A 221 -5.13 0.42 2.52
N LEU A 222 -5.31 1.72 2.73
CA LEU A 222 -5.79 2.26 4.01
C LEU A 222 -7.28 1.92 4.15
N ALA A 223 -7.61 0.62 4.12
CA ALA A 223 -8.93 0.06 3.85
C ALA A 223 -9.99 0.36 4.92
N GLU A 224 -9.58 0.94 6.04
CA GLU A 224 -10.45 1.13 7.21
C GLU A 224 -10.41 2.59 7.71
N TYR A 225 -9.74 3.51 7.00
CA TYR A 225 -9.86 4.93 7.32
C TYR A 225 -11.10 5.50 6.65
N SER A 226 -12.20 5.52 7.39
CA SER A 226 -13.39 6.27 7.01
C SER A 226 -13.72 7.33 8.05
N ILE A 227 -14.24 8.45 7.57
CA ILE A 227 -14.84 9.48 8.42
C ILE A 227 -16.34 9.35 8.19
N THR A 228 -17.07 8.94 9.22
CA THR A 228 -18.53 8.97 9.26
C THR A 228 -19.00 10.01 10.26
N ASN A 229 -19.75 10.99 9.77
CA ASN A 229 -20.52 11.90 10.60
C ASN A 229 -21.97 11.45 10.55
N SER A 230 -22.51 10.97 11.67
CA SER A 230 -23.92 10.54 11.77
C SER A 230 -24.63 11.34 12.86
N PRO A 231 -25.88 11.79 12.64
CA PRO A 231 -26.74 12.24 13.73
C PRO A 231 -26.94 11.08 14.71
N GLY A 232 -26.65 11.31 15.99
CA GLY A 232 -26.74 10.28 17.02
C GLY A 232 -28.13 9.64 17.03
N TYR A 233 -28.20 8.32 16.86
CA TYR A 233 -29.43 7.56 17.04
C TYR A 233 -29.90 7.70 18.50
N GLY A 234 -30.91 8.55 18.76
CA GLY A 234 -31.69 8.44 20.00
C GLY A 234 -32.18 9.69 20.71
N THR A 235 -31.95 10.93 20.25
CA THR A 235 -32.45 12.12 20.96
C THR A 235 -33.27 13.05 20.07
N SER A 236 -34.43 13.46 20.60
CA SER A 236 -35.44 14.29 19.95
C SER A 236 -34.87 15.65 19.50
N TYR A 237 -35.30 16.11 18.32
CA TYR A 237 -34.97 17.38 17.66
C TYR A 237 -35.13 18.65 18.54
N ASN A 238 -35.74 18.56 19.72
CA ASN A 238 -36.07 19.69 20.58
C ASN A 238 -35.08 19.95 21.74
N ASP A 239 -33.94 19.27 21.77
CA ASP A 239 -32.93 19.48 22.82
C ASP A 239 -31.95 20.61 22.42
N PRO A 240 -31.86 21.74 23.16
CA PRO A 240 -30.93 22.82 22.87
C PRO A 240 -29.44 22.43 23.00
N ASP A 241 -29.14 21.26 23.59
CA ASP A 241 -27.81 20.65 23.64
C ASP A 241 -27.54 19.66 22.49
N TYR A 242 -28.19 19.87 21.33
CA TYR A 242 -28.01 19.10 20.10
C TYR A 242 -26.53 19.14 19.64
N LEU A 243 -25.76 18.11 19.99
CA LEU A 243 -24.46 17.80 19.38
C LEU A 243 -24.64 16.55 18.51
N PRO A 244 -25.08 16.69 17.24
CA PRO A 244 -25.57 15.58 16.45
C PRO A 244 -24.47 14.96 15.60
N VAL A 245 -23.32 14.63 16.18
CA VAL A 245 -22.28 13.96 15.41
C VAL A 245 -21.57 12.92 16.28
N SER A 246 -21.99 11.66 16.18
CA SER A 246 -21.10 10.55 16.54
C SER A 246 -20.05 10.44 15.44
N PHE A 247 -18.82 10.81 15.77
CA PHE A 247 -17.64 10.61 14.93
C PHE A 247 -17.09 9.21 15.18
N ASP A 248 -17.50 8.24 14.37
CA ASP A 248 -16.82 6.95 14.33
C ASP A 248 -15.65 7.05 13.35
N VAL A 249 -14.50 7.50 13.85
CA VAL A 249 -13.24 7.18 13.19
C VAL A 249 -12.93 5.75 13.56
N MET A 250 -13.05 4.85 12.60
CA MET A 250 -12.53 3.49 12.75
C MET A 250 -11.01 3.60 12.80
N MET A 251 -10.50 3.88 14.01
CA MET A 251 -9.10 4.17 14.25
C MET A 251 -8.30 2.91 13.94
N PRO A 252 -7.35 2.97 12.99
CA PRO A 252 -6.43 1.89 12.80
C PRO A 252 -5.57 1.79 14.05
N THR A 253 -5.47 0.56 14.52
CA THR A 253 -4.89 0.20 15.82
C THR A 253 -3.41 0.64 15.91
N PRO A 254 -2.90 0.93 17.13
CA PRO A 254 -1.47 1.23 17.36
C PRO A 254 -0.52 0.16 16.80
N TYR A 255 -1.01 -1.05 16.59
CA TYR A 255 -0.30 -2.15 15.93
C TYR A 255 0.13 -1.82 14.50
N LEU A 256 -0.61 -0.99 13.76
CA LEU A 256 -0.24 -0.62 12.38
C LEU A 256 1.02 0.26 12.33
N PHE A 257 1.19 1.17 13.30
CA PHE A 257 2.43 1.94 13.43
C PHE A 257 3.61 1.04 13.75
N LEU A 258 3.39 0.10 14.68
CA LEU A 258 4.42 -0.84 15.11
C LEU A 258 4.84 -1.77 13.96
N SER A 259 3.87 -2.34 13.23
CA SER A 259 4.14 -3.22 12.08
C SER A 259 4.86 -2.48 10.96
N SER A 260 4.43 -1.26 10.62
CA SER A 260 5.10 -0.41 9.63
C SER A 260 6.55 -0.10 10.03
N ALA A 261 6.79 0.28 11.29
CA ALA A 261 8.13 0.57 11.80
C ALA A 261 9.04 -0.66 11.78
N ILE A 262 8.53 -1.83 12.20
CA ILE A 262 9.25 -3.11 12.15
C ILE A 262 9.63 -3.45 10.71
N ILE A 263 8.70 -3.31 9.76
CA ILE A 263 8.95 -3.66 8.36
C ILE A 263 9.96 -2.71 7.72
N ILE A 264 9.88 -1.39 8.01
CA ILE A 264 10.91 -0.43 7.59
C ILE A 264 12.29 -0.87 8.13
N ALA A 265 12.39 -1.19 9.42
CA ALA A 265 13.65 -1.59 10.04
C ALA A 265 14.24 -2.87 9.40
N ILE A 266 13.41 -3.89 9.21
CA ILE A 266 13.78 -5.15 8.56
C ILE A 266 14.23 -4.90 7.12
N CYS A 267 13.44 -4.18 6.32
CA CYS A 267 13.75 -3.91 4.91
C CYS A 267 15.03 -3.09 4.75
N LEU A 268 15.27 -2.11 5.64
CA LEU A 268 16.51 -1.34 5.62
C LEU A 268 17.72 -2.19 5.98
N TYR A 269 17.62 -3.01 7.03
CA TYR A 269 18.69 -3.89 7.44
C TYR A 269 19.05 -4.90 6.35
N PHE A 270 18.08 -5.66 5.86
CA PHE A 270 18.32 -6.66 4.82
C PHE A 270 18.65 -6.05 3.46
N GLY A 271 18.08 -4.89 3.11
CA GLY A 271 18.40 -4.18 1.87
C GLY A 271 19.85 -3.69 1.82
N GLN A 272 20.36 -3.16 2.93
CA GLN A 272 21.78 -2.80 3.01
C GLN A 272 22.70 -4.02 2.85
N GLN A 273 22.36 -5.15 3.46
CA GLN A 273 23.14 -6.39 3.34
C GLN A 273 23.08 -6.96 1.91
N ALA A 274 21.89 -6.98 1.31
CA ALA A 274 21.70 -7.42 -0.07
C ALA A 274 22.55 -6.56 -1.03
N CYS A 275 22.55 -5.23 -0.87
CA CYS A 275 23.36 -4.32 -1.68
C CYS A 275 24.87 -4.59 -1.57
N THR A 276 25.39 -5.01 -0.41
CA THR A 276 26.82 -5.34 -0.25
C THR A 276 27.22 -6.67 -0.86
N HIS A 277 26.30 -7.63 -0.96
CA HIS A 277 26.58 -8.97 -1.49
C HIS A 277 26.21 -9.14 -2.97
N THR A 278 25.55 -8.16 -3.58
CA THR A 278 25.11 -8.23 -4.98
C THR A 278 26.28 -7.98 -5.95
N LYS A 279 26.57 -8.98 -6.79
CA LYS A 279 27.55 -8.86 -7.88
C LYS A 279 26.94 -8.10 -9.07
N SER A 280 27.67 -7.12 -9.60
CA SER A 280 27.27 -6.24 -10.70
C SER A 280 26.90 -6.98 -12.00
N GLU A 281 27.49 -8.15 -12.21
CA GLU A 281 27.39 -8.95 -13.45
C GLU A 281 26.02 -9.61 -13.66
N ASN A 282 25.12 -9.59 -12.69
CA ASN A 282 23.81 -10.22 -12.79
C ASN A 282 22.67 -9.25 -13.14
N GLY A 283 22.96 -7.98 -13.44
CA GLY A 283 21.94 -6.92 -13.65
C GLY A 283 20.88 -7.23 -14.71
N TYR A 284 21.18 -8.08 -15.69
CA TYR A 284 20.23 -8.50 -16.74
C TYR A 284 19.34 -9.70 -16.36
N LYS A 285 19.57 -10.33 -15.21
CA LYS A 285 18.77 -11.48 -14.74
C LYS A 285 17.53 -10.99 -14.00
N ALA A 286 16.43 -11.71 -14.18
CA ALA A 286 15.16 -11.41 -13.49
C ALA A 286 15.33 -11.38 -11.96
N LEU A 287 16.08 -12.33 -11.41
CA LEU A 287 16.51 -12.38 -10.02
C LEU A 287 18.04 -12.34 -9.99
N LEU A 288 18.60 -11.48 -9.15
CA LEU A 288 20.05 -11.34 -9.00
C LEU A 288 20.69 -12.55 -8.29
N PHE A 289 19.88 -13.30 -7.52
CA PHE A 289 20.29 -14.45 -6.73
C PHE A 289 19.62 -15.75 -7.21
N PRO A 290 20.39 -16.74 -7.68
CA PRO A 290 19.85 -18.03 -8.11
C PRO A 290 19.07 -18.78 -7.03
N SER A 291 19.45 -18.60 -5.76
CA SER A 291 18.76 -19.20 -4.61
C SER A 291 17.33 -18.70 -4.43
N LEU A 292 16.98 -17.53 -4.97
CA LEU A 292 15.63 -16.97 -4.88
C LEU A 292 14.66 -17.48 -5.97
N HIS A 293 15.13 -18.27 -6.93
CA HIS A 293 14.27 -18.75 -8.02
C HIS A 293 13.17 -19.68 -7.51
N GLN A 294 13.51 -20.68 -6.69
CA GLN A 294 12.53 -21.61 -6.12
C GLN A 294 11.51 -20.92 -5.19
N PRO A 295 11.90 -20.10 -4.21
CA PRO A 295 10.91 -19.43 -3.36
C PRO A 295 10.04 -18.45 -4.15
N PHE A 296 10.56 -17.79 -5.19
CA PHE A 296 9.75 -16.95 -6.08
C PHE A 296 8.66 -17.74 -6.80
N ILE A 297 9.00 -18.89 -7.40
CA ILE A 297 8.04 -19.75 -8.10
C ILE A 297 6.95 -20.23 -7.14
N ILE A 298 7.34 -20.69 -5.94
CA ILE A 298 6.41 -21.20 -4.93
C ILE A 298 5.48 -20.08 -4.45
N CYS A 299 6.02 -18.93 -4.05
CA CYS A 299 5.22 -17.82 -3.55
C CYS A 299 4.24 -17.28 -4.61
N THR A 300 4.70 -17.15 -5.86
CA THR A 300 3.85 -16.70 -6.97
C THR A 300 2.74 -17.70 -7.26
N SER A 301 3.06 -19.00 -7.31
CA SER A 301 2.08 -20.06 -7.53
C SER A 301 1.03 -20.09 -6.42
N ILE A 302 1.43 -19.98 -5.15
CA ILE A 302 0.49 -19.88 -4.03
C ILE A 302 -0.39 -18.65 -4.17
N CYS A 303 0.15 -17.47 -4.49
CA CYS A 303 -0.65 -16.27 -4.66
C CYS A 303 -1.69 -16.38 -5.79
N VAL A 304 -1.32 -16.96 -6.93
CA VAL A 304 -2.25 -17.16 -8.04
C VAL A 304 -3.27 -18.25 -7.73
N ALA A 305 -2.89 -19.30 -6.99
CA ALA A 305 -3.82 -20.30 -6.46
C ALA A 305 -4.86 -19.65 -5.54
N LEU A 306 -4.40 -18.79 -4.64
CA LEU A 306 -5.22 -18.06 -3.69
C LEU A 306 -6.24 -17.16 -4.40
N VAL A 307 -5.83 -16.39 -5.41
CA VAL A 307 -6.75 -15.60 -6.25
C VAL A 307 -7.75 -16.49 -6.99
N GLY A 308 -7.31 -17.62 -7.53
CA GLY A 308 -8.19 -18.58 -8.21
C GLY A 308 -9.30 -19.12 -7.30
N GLY A 309 -9.01 -19.35 -6.02
CA GLY A 309 -9.99 -19.81 -5.03
C GLY A 309 -10.96 -18.74 -4.52
N PHE A 310 -10.76 -17.46 -4.87
CA PHE A 310 -11.57 -16.34 -4.37
C PHE A 310 -12.82 -16.05 -5.23
N PHE A 311 -12.80 -16.38 -6.53
CA PHE A 311 -13.73 -15.84 -7.54
C PHE A 311 -15.22 -16.17 -7.32
N ASP A 312 -15.60 -17.15 -6.50
CA ASP A 312 -17.02 -17.45 -6.23
C ASP A 312 -17.25 -18.10 -4.85
N SER A 313 -17.01 -17.35 -3.78
CA SER A 313 -17.10 -17.83 -2.39
C SER A 313 -18.54 -17.90 -1.83
N ALA A 314 -19.55 -18.03 -2.70
CA ALA A 314 -20.92 -18.26 -2.28
C ALA A 314 -21.12 -19.69 -1.73
N PRO A 315 -21.93 -19.86 -0.67
CA PRO A 315 -22.22 -21.18 -0.10
C PRO A 315 -22.93 -22.06 -1.14
N GLY A 316 -22.21 -23.07 -1.66
CA GLY A 316 -22.67 -23.97 -2.73
C GLY A 316 -21.60 -24.31 -3.79
N TYR A 317 -20.58 -23.47 -3.95
CA TYR A 317 -19.55 -23.63 -5.00
C TYR A 317 -18.18 -24.08 -4.47
N LEU A 318 -18.12 -24.65 -3.26
CA LEU A 318 -16.89 -25.12 -2.61
C LEU A 318 -16.04 -26.00 -3.53
N PHE A 319 -16.66 -26.94 -4.24
CA PHE A 319 -15.97 -27.83 -5.17
C PHE A 319 -15.28 -27.07 -6.31
N ILE A 320 -15.95 -26.07 -6.88
CA ILE A 320 -15.41 -25.24 -7.96
C ILE A 320 -14.25 -24.37 -7.45
N ASN A 321 -14.37 -23.83 -6.23
CA ASN A 321 -13.31 -23.01 -5.62
C ASN A 321 -12.03 -23.82 -5.37
N TYR A 322 -12.15 -25.06 -4.88
CA TYR A 322 -10.98 -25.94 -4.70
C TYR A 322 -10.35 -26.32 -6.04
N ILE A 323 -11.16 -26.60 -7.07
CA ILE A 323 -10.65 -26.88 -8.41
C ILE A 323 -9.89 -25.67 -8.95
N LEU A 324 -10.47 -24.48 -8.90
CA LEU A 324 -9.83 -23.26 -9.39
C LEU A 324 -8.55 -22.93 -8.62
N LEU A 325 -8.55 -23.12 -7.31
CA LEU A 325 -7.36 -22.92 -6.47
C LEU A 325 -6.21 -23.85 -6.89
N ILE A 326 -6.49 -25.15 -7.01
CA ILE A 326 -5.48 -26.15 -7.38
C ILE A 326 -5.03 -25.95 -8.83
N PHE A 327 -5.97 -25.73 -9.74
CA PHE A 327 -5.69 -25.57 -11.17
C PHE A 327 -4.85 -24.31 -11.43
N CYS A 328 -5.25 -23.15 -10.92
CA CYS A 328 -4.50 -21.91 -11.07
C CYS A 328 -3.10 -22.01 -10.44
N GLY A 329 -2.97 -22.64 -9.27
CA GLY A 329 -1.68 -22.86 -8.62
C GLY A 329 -0.74 -23.73 -9.45
N LEU A 330 -1.19 -24.91 -9.88
CA LEU A 330 -0.39 -25.86 -10.65
C LEU A 330 0.01 -25.31 -12.02
N VAL A 331 -0.94 -24.70 -12.75
CA VAL A 331 -0.66 -24.10 -14.06
C VAL A 331 0.43 -23.03 -13.94
N THR A 332 0.32 -22.15 -12.94
CA THR A 332 1.30 -21.10 -12.69
C THR A 332 2.67 -21.67 -12.29
N TYR A 333 2.70 -22.70 -11.45
CA TYR A 333 3.93 -23.38 -11.04
C TYR A 333 4.69 -23.95 -12.24
N PHE A 334 4.00 -24.73 -13.08
CA PHE A 334 4.61 -25.36 -14.24
C PHE A 334 5.05 -24.33 -15.30
N LEU A 335 4.23 -23.30 -15.55
CA LEU A 335 4.60 -22.21 -16.47
C LEU A 335 5.86 -21.49 -16.01
N LEU A 336 5.93 -21.08 -14.73
CA LEU A 336 7.11 -20.40 -14.20
C LEU A 336 8.34 -21.32 -14.22
N GLN A 337 8.19 -22.58 -13.81
CA GLN A 337 9.29 -23.54 -13.85
C GLN A 337 9.80 -23.76 -15.27
N TRP A 338 8.92 -23.79 -16.27
CA TRP A 338 9.29 -23.87 -17.68
C TRP A 338 10.05 -22.62 -18.17
N ILE A 339 9.57 -21.42 -17.81
CA ILE A 339 10.22 -20.14 -18.16
C ILE A 339 11.63 -20.07 -17.55
N PHE A 340 11.78 -20.38 -16.27
CA PHE A 340 13.07 -20.32 -15.58
C PHE A 340 14.07 -21.37 -16.09
N ARG A 341 13.61 -22.57 -16.46
CA ARG A 341 14.48 -23.58 -17.08
C ARG A 341 15.00 -23.15 -18.45
N ARG A 342 14.19 -22.46 -19.27
CA ARG A 342 14.62 -21.97 -20.59
C ARG A 342 15.62 -20.82 -20.52
N LYS A 343 15.47 -19.91 -19.55
CA LYS A 343 16.37 -18.75 -19.38
C LYS A 343 17.71 -19.05 -18.69
N GLN A 344 17.94 -20.29 -18.24
CA GLN A 344 19.23 -20.72 -17.68
C GLN A 344 20.13 -21.42 -18.72
N VAL A 345 19.62 -21.72 -19.92
CA VAL A 345 20.33 -22.46 -21.00
C VAL A 345 20.78 -21.53 -22.14
N ALA A 346 20.39 -20.26 -22.09
CA ALA A 346 20.88 -19.18 -22.96
C ALA A 346 21.67 -18.19 -22.10
#